data_AF-A0A6A6M1C6-F1
#
_entry.id   AF-A0A6A6M1C6-F1
#
_cell.length_a   1.000
_cell.length_b   1.000
_cell.length_c   1.000
_cell.angle_alpha   90.00
_cell.angle_beta   90.00
_cell.angle_gamma   90.00
#
_symmetry.space_group_name_H-M   'P 1'
#
loop_
_entity.id
_entity.type
_entity.pdbx_description
1 polymer ?
#
loop_
_entity_poly.entity_id
_entity_poly.type
_entity_poly.pdbx_seq_one_letter_code
_entity_poly.pdbx_strand_id
1 'polypeptide(L)'
;MEEIGLDPHLVQVGAKLEPFISQVQLNLLNLKPSNDHELNYDHQLRVVPVLGLLARVEDFKPILNTDEVDAIFDVPLEMFLKEENYRCEEKEWMEWKYVLHLFDFTSEQEVFQIWGLTASILIRAASIIYQRSPCFKQHLPDFQQLQKAVNYAT
;
A
#
# COMPACT_ATOMS: atom_id res chain seq x y z
N MET A 1 0.11 13.17 -21.32
CA MET A 1 1.07 13.24 -20.21
C MET A 1 0.54 12.27 -19.17
N GLU A 2 1.37 11.39 -18.64
CA GLU A 2 0.95 10.42 -17.62
C GLU A 2 0.80 11.12 -16.26
N GLU A 3 -0.24 10.79 -15.50
CA GLU A 3 -0.54 11.17 -14.11
C GLU A 3 -0.06 12.57 -13.65
N ILE A 4 1.23 12.72 -13.29
CA ILE A 4 1.78 13.92 -12.60
C ILE A 4 2.89 14.66 -13.37
N GLY A 5 3.23 14.24 -14.59
CA GLY A 5 4.22 14.94 -15.42
C GLY A 5 5.67 14.88 -14.89
N LEU A 6 6.04 13.80 -14.21
CA LEU A 6 7.37 13.60 -13.64
C LEU A 6 8.45 13.47 -14.74
N ASP A 7 9.47 14.34 -14.71
CA ASP A 7 10.66 14.20 -15.57
C ASP A 7 11.57 13.09 -15.01
N PRO A 8 11.85 12.02 -15.78
CA PRO A 8 12.67 10.91 -15.32
C PRO A 8 14.11 11.30 -14.94
N HIS A 9 14.64 12.43 -15.44
CA HIS A 9 15.99 12.89 -15.07
C HIS A 9 16.06 13.46 -13.65
N LEU A 10 14.92 13.78 -13.03
CA LEU A 10 14.86 14.29 -11.66
C LEU A 10 14.92 13.17 -10.61
N VAL A 11 14.62 11.93 -11.00
CA VAL A 11 14.45 10.81 -10.06
C VAL A 11 15.52 9.75 -10.26
N GLN A 12 16.21 9.42 -9.17
CA GLN A 12 17.05 8.24 -9.07
C GLN A 12 16.28 7.08 -8.45
N VAL A 13 16.29 5.91 -9.07
CA VAL A 13 15.75 4.69 -8.44
C VAL A 13 16.69 4.25 -7.31
N GLY A 14 16.21 4.35 -6.08
CA GLY A 14 16.97 3.96 -4.88
C GLY A 14 16.84 2.48 -4.54
N ALA A 15 15.64 1.90 -4.70
CA ALA A 15 15.40 0.49 -4.41
C ALA A 15 14.14 -0.05 -5.10
N LYS A 16 14.08 -1.37 -5.25
CA LYS A 16 12.84 -2.11 -5.53
C LYS A 16 12.48 -2.91 -4.28
N LEU A 17 11.27 -2.74 -3.78
CA LEU A 17 10.80 -3.47 -2.62
C LEU A 17 10.34 -4.87 -2.99
N GLU A 18 10.19 -5.72 -1.97
CA GLU A 18 9.51 -7.00 -2.16
C GLU A 18 8.11 -6.79 -2.74
N PRO A 19 7.64 -7.70 -3.61
CA PRO A 19 6.33 -7.56 -4.23
C PRO A 19 5.20 -7.72 -3.22
N PHE A 20 4.12 -7.02 -3.51
CA PHE A 20 2.84 -7.13 -2.84
C PHE A 20 1.84 -7.76 -3.79
N ILE A 21 0.83 -8.41 -3.23
CA ILE A 21 -0.30 -8.93 -4.00
C ILE A 21 -1.53 -8.06 -3.80
N SER A 22 -2.14 -7.64 -4.89
CA SER A 22 -3.36 -6.83 -4.87
C SER A 22 -4.58 -7.68 -4.50
N GLN A 23 -5.47 -7.09 -3.71
CA GLN A 23 -6.77 -7.67 -3.35
C GLN A 23 -7.81 -7.58 -4.49
N VAL A 24 -7.59 -6.72 -5.50
CA VAL A 24 -8.61 -6.34 -6.51
C VAL A 24 -9.24 -7.54 -7.22
N GLN A 25 -8.46 -8.56 -7.57
CA GLN A 25 -9.00 -9.73 -8.27
C GLN A 25 -9.81 -10.68 -7.36
N LEU A 26 -9.55 -10.67 -6.05
CA LEU A 26 -10.13 -11.63 -5.12
C LEU A 26 -11.58 -11.31 -4.74
N ASN A 27 -11.92 -10.02 -4.68
CA ASN A 27 -13.30 -9.58 -4.44
C ASN A 27 -14.19 -9.78 -5.67
N LEU A 28 -13.62 -9.76 -6.88
CA LEU A 28 -14.37 -9.94 -8.13
C LEU A 28 -14.75 -11.41 -8.40
N LEU A 29 -13.97 -12.36 -7.88
CA LEU A 29 -14.15 -13.77 -8.22
C LEU A 29 -15.10 -14.52 -7.26
N ASN A 30 -15.52 -13.95 -6.12
CA ASN A 30 -16.37 -14.63 -5.11
C ASN A 30 -15.97 -16.10 -4.89
N LEU A 31 -14.68 -16.42 -5.00
CA LEU A 31 -14.19 -17.77 -4.89
C LEU A 31 -14.31 -18.15 -3.43
N LYS A 32 -15.39 -18.83 -3.07
CA LYS A 32 -15.37 -19.72 -1.92
C LYS A 32 -14.58 -20.95 -2.34
N PRO A 33 -13.66 -21.46 -1.51
CA PRO A 33 -13.17 -22.81 -1.69
C PRO A 33 -14.39 -23.74 -1.66
N SER A 34 -14.75 -24.33 -2.79
CA SER A 34 -15.50 -25.58 -2.77
C SER A 34 -14.51 -26.67 -2.40
N ASN A 35 -14.92 -27.60 -1.54
CA ASN A 35 -14.06 -28.66 -0.98
C ASN A 35 -13.40 -29.58 -2.03
N ASP A 36 -13.67 -29.40 -3.32
CA ASP A 36 -13.24 -30.28 -4.41
C ASP A 36 -12.43 -29.57 -5.52
N HIS A 37 -12.07 -28.28 -5.38
CA HIS A 37 -11.25 -27.61 -6.39
C HIS A 37 -10.03 -26.91 -5.78
N GLU A 38 -8.86 -27.40 -6.18
CA GLU A 38 -7.56 -26.73 -6.09
C GLU A 38 -7.72 -25.27 -6.54
N LEU A 39 -7.65 -24.34 -5.60
CA LEU A 39 -7.81 -22.90 -5.85
C LEU A 39 -6.65 -22.45 -6.74
N ASN A 40 -6.91 -22.25 -8.02
CA ASN A 40 -5.90 -21.76 -8.94
C ASN A 40 -5.73 -20.25 -8.71
N TYR A 41 -4.72 -19.87 -7.92
CA TYR A 41 -4.38 -18.48 -7.54
C TYR A 41 -3.82 -17.62 -8.71
N ASP A 42 -4.01 -18.06 -9.95
CA ASP A 42 -3.26 -17.64 -11.14
C ASP A 42 -3.61 -16.23 -11.69
N HIS A 43 -4.40 -15.45 -10.95
CA HIS A 43 -4.87 -14.12 -11.37
C HIS A 43 -4.59 -13.01 -10.35
N GLN A 44 -3.72 -13.26 -9.37
CA GLN A 44 -3.28 -12.23 -8.44
C GLN A 44 -2.40 -11.19 -9.14
N LEU A 45 -2.76 -9.91 -9.05
CA LEU A 45 -1.93 -8.82 -9.57
C LEU A 45 -0.75 -8.59 -8.63
N ARG A 46 0.45 -8.85 -9.12
CA ARG A 46 1.70 -8.59 -8.42
C ARG A 46 2.13 -7.14 -8.61
N VAL A 47 2.24 -6.42 -7.51
CA VAL A 47 2.66 -5.02 -7.45
C VAL A 47 4.07 -4.94 -6.89
N VAL A 48 4.99 -4.28 -7.59
CA VAL A 48 6.38 -4.09 -7.13
C VAL A 48 6.61 -2.60 -6.86
N PRO A 49 6.65 -2.17 -5.60
CA PRO A 49 6.95 -0.78 -5.27
C PRO A 49 8.41 -0.45 -5.61
N VAL A 50 8.61 0.70 -6.24
CA VAL A 50 9.93 1.24 -6.55
C VAL A 50 10.09 2.54 -5.79
N LEU A 51 11.19 2.68 -5.05
CA LEU A 51 11.51 3.90 -4.32
C LEU A 51 12.31 4.83 -5.23
N GLY A 52 11.71 5.97 -5.57
CA GLY A 52 12.35 7.07 -6.27
C GLY A 52 12.91 8.10 -5.29
N LEU A 53 14.12 8.58 -5.56
CA LEU A 53 14.80 9.62 -4.80
C LEU A 53 14.88 10.87 -5.67
N LEU A 54 14.31 11.97 -5.19
CA LEU A 54 14.51 13.29 -5.76
C LEU A 54 15.72 13.92 -5.08
N ALA A 55 16.69 14.41 -5.87
CA ALA A 55 17.85 15.10 -5.32
C ALA A 55 17.46 16.42 -4.63
N ARG A 56 16.47 17.10 -5.21
CA ARG A 56 15.93 18.38 -4.77
C ARG A 56 14.44 18.39 -5.03
N VAL A 57 13.63 18.56 -3.99
CA VAL A 57 12.17 18.51 -4.12
C VAL A 57 11.64 19.72 -4.91
N GLU A 58 12.32 20.87 -4.81
CA GLU A 58 11.96 22.11 -5.50
C GLU A 58 12.12 22.05 -7.03
N ASP A 59 12.90 21.09 -7.54
CA ASP A 59 13.07 20.87 -8.98
C ASP A 59 11.89 20.10 -9.56
N PHE A 60 11.12 19.39 -8.72
CA PHE A 60 9.90 18.72 -9.12
C PHE A 60 8.71 19.69 -9.12
N LYS A 61 8.21 20.00 -10.32
CA LYS A 61 7.03 20.85 -10.53
C LYS A 61 5.92 19.99 -11.14
N PRO A 62 5.06 19.36 -10.32
CA PRO A 62 4.03 18.47 -10.82
C PRO A 62 3.07 19.21 -11.74
N ILE A 63 2.66 18.55 -12.82
CA ILE A 63 1.58 19.00 -13.69
C ILE A 63 0.55 17.87 -13.66
N LEU A 64 -0.63 18.13 -13.09
CA LEU A 64 -1.65 17.10 -12.95
C LEU A 64 -2.36 16.86 -14.27
N ASN A 65 -2.50 15.59 -14.64
CA ASN A 65 -3.48 15.16 -15.62
C ASN A 65 -4.85 15.03 -14.94
N THR A 66 -5.74 16.01 -15.11
CA THR A 66 -7.05 16.05 -14.44
C THR A 66 -8.00 14.93 -14.89
N ASP A 67 -7.71 14.24 -15.98
CA ASP A 67 -8.49 13.07 -16.42
C ASP A 67 -8.19 11.82 -15.56
N GLU A 68 -7.06 11.80 -14.84
CA GLU A 68 -6.55 10.65 -14.08
C GLU A 68 -6.31 10.97 -12.59
N VAL A 69 -5.95 12.21 -12.27
CA VAL A 69 -5.46 12.62 -10.94
C VAL A 69 -6.27 13.82 -10.44
N ASP A 70 -6.95 13.63 -9.32
CA ASP A 70 -7.75 14.66 -8.65
C ASP A 70 -6.89 15.61 -7.79
N ALA A 71 -5.94 15.06 -7.04
CA ALA A 71 -5.08 15.83 -6.14
C ALA A 71 -3.67 15.22 -6.01
N ILE A 72 -2.70 16.07 -5.66
CA ILE A 72 -1.35 15.67 -5.22
C ILE A 72 -1.09 16.27 -3.84
N PHE A 73 -0.50 15.46 -2.95
CA PHE A 73 -0.17 15.91 -1.60
C PHE A 73 1.05 15.13 -1.08
N ASP A 74 1.84 15.81 -0.26
CA ASP A 74 2.99 15.23 0.42
C ASP A 74 2.66 14.93 1.88
N VAL A 75 3.20 13.82 2.38
CA VAL A 75 3.06 13.44 3.79
C VAL A 75 4.39 13.03 4.40
N PRO A 76 4.62 13.28 5.70
CA PRO A 76 5.83 12.81 6.37
C PRO A 76 5.87 11.28 6.39
N LEU A 77 6.86 10.65 5.74
CA LEU A 77 6.97 9.19 5.69
C LEU A 77 6.95 8.52 7.07
N GLU A 78 7.50 9.18 8.09
CA GLU A 78 7.51 8.66 9.46
C GLU A 78 6.11 8.45 10.04
N MET A 79 5.07 9.12 9.51
CA MET A 79 3.70 8.98 9.99
C MET A 79 3.20 7.53 9.95
N PHE A 80 3.67 6.75 8.96
CA PHE A 80 3.25 5.36 8.78
C PHE A 80 3.83 4.40 9.82
N LEU A 81 4.65 4.89 10.74
CA LEU A 81 5.18 4.13 11.87
C LEU A 81 4.56 4.55 13.22
N LYS A 82 3.70 5.55 13.24
CA LYS A 82 3.13 6.11 14.47
C LYS A 82 1.65 5.77 14.61
N GLU A 83 1.16 5.81 15.84
CA GLU A 83 -0.26 5.59 16.13
C GLU A 83 -1.10 6.86 15.94
N GLU A 84 -0.47 8.03 15.81
CA GLU A 84 -1.19 9.27 15.57
C GLU A 84 -1.90 9.22 14.20
N ASN A 85 -3.21 9.46 14.21
CA ASN A 85 -4.08 9.40 13.03
C ASN A 85 -4.15 8.02 12.34
N TYR A 86 -3.71 6.97 13.03
CA TYR A 86 -3.82 5.58 12.57
C TYR A 86 -5.05 4.91 13.18
N ARG A 87 -5.79 4.18 12.34
CA ARG A 87 -6.81 3.23 12.78
C ARG A 87 -6.74 1.96 11.94
N CYS A 88 -7.28 0.87 12.47
CA CYS A 88 -7.44 -0.36 11.72
C CYS A 88 -8.89 -0.80 11.67
N GLU A 89 -9.26 -1.43 10.56
CA GLU A 89 -10.55 -2.10 10.41
C GLU A 89 -10.32 -3.59 10.23
N GLU A 90 -11.05 -4.41 10.98
CA GLU A 90 -11.08 -5.85 10.72
C GLU A 90 -11.89 -6.13 9.46
N LYS A 91 -11.34 -6.97 8.60
CA LYS A 91 -11.99 -7.48 7.40
C LYS A 91 -11.88 -9.01 7.40
N GLU A 92 -12.76 -9.64 6.63
CA GLU A 92 -12.76 -11.08 6.44
C GLU A 92 -12.56 -11.40 4.96
N TRP A 93 -11.68 -12.36 4.67
CA TRP A 93 -11.45 -12.89 3.35
C TRP A 93 -11.33 -14.42 3.44
N MET A 94 -12.20 -15.15 2.75
CA MET A 94 -12.26 -16.62 2.79
C MET A 94 -12.28 -17.18 4.23
N GLU A 95 -13.10 -16.61 5.13
CA GLU A 95 -13.19 -16.98 6.56
C GLU A 95 -11.93 -16.65 7.40
N TRP A 96 -10.89 -16.10 6.79
CA TRP A 96 -9.72 -15.57 7.48
C TRP A 96 -9.89 -14.08 7.77
N LYS A 97 -9.58 -13.69 9.01
CA LYS A 97 -9.61 -12.29 9.42
C LYS A 97 -8.26 -11.62 9.19
N TYR A 98 -8.29 -10.40 8.70
CA TYR A 98 -7.12 -9.55 8.54
C TYR A 98 -7.45 -8.10 8.91
N VAL A 99 -6.41 -7.29 9.13
CA VAL A 99 -6.56 -5.85 9.35
C VAL A 99 -6.28 -5.05 8.09
N LEU A 100 -7.12 -4.04 7.86
CA LEU A 100 -6.89 -2.97 6.91
C LEU A 100 -6.27 -1.79 7.66
N HIS A 101 -5.18 -1.23 7.16
CA HIS A 101 -4.58 0.00 7.71
C HIS A 101 -5.24 1.23 7.11
N LEU A 102 -5.55 2.20 7.97
CA LEU A 102 -6.11 3.49 7.59
C LEU A 102 -5.34 4.59 8.32
N PHE A 103 -4.85 5.56 7.57
CA PHE A 103 -4.23 6.76 8.09
C PHE A 103 -5.00 7.97 7.57
N ASP A 104 -5.44 8.83 8.49
CA ASP A 104 -6.06 10.09 8.13
C ASP A 104 -4.99 11.19 8.14
N PHE A 105 -4.94 11.99 7.07
CA PHE A 105 -3.99 13.09 6.91
C PHE A 105 -4.74 14.38 6.60
N THR A 106 -4.59 15.38 7.45
CA THR A 106 -5.17 16.70 7.23
C THR A 106 -4.11 17.62 6.66
N SER A 107 -4.29 18.05 5.41
CA SER A 107 -3.54 19.16 4.82
C SER A 107 -4.13 20.50 5.27
N GLU A 108 -3.56 21.62 4.81
CA GLU A 108 -4.12 22.95 5.11
C GLU A 108 -5.54 23.15 4.56
N GLN A 109 -5.92 22.37 3.54
CA GLN A 109 -7.14 22.59 2.75
C GLN A 109 -8.11 21.41 2.83
N GLU A 110 -7.60 20.19 2.99
CA GLU A 110 -8.38 18.96 2.77
C GLU A 110 -7.94 17.82 3.71
N VAL A 111 -8.82 16.84 3.89
CA VAL A 111 -8.54 15.62 4.64
C VAL A 111 -8.43 14.46 3.66
N PHE A 112 -7.29 13.79 3.68
CA PHE A 112 -6.99 12.62 2.87
C PHE A 112 -7.00 11.37 3.72
N GLN A 113 -7.47 10.26 3.15
CA GLN A 113 -7.38 8.95 3.77
C GLN A 113 -6.46 8.05 2.96
N ILE A 114 -5.45 7.49 3.62
CA ILE A 114 -4.44 6.63 3.03
C ILE A 114 -4.66 5.22 3.59
N TRP A 115 -5.06 4.28 2.74
CA TRP A 115 -5.50 2.97 3.20
C TRP A 115 -5.14 1.83 2.23
N GLY A 116 -5.42 0.59 2.66
CA GLY A 116 -5.29 -0.59 1.80
C GLY A 116 -3.86 -0.92 1.40
N LEU A 117 -3.68 -1.27 0.12
CA LEU A 117 -2.37 -1.65 -0.41
C LEU A 117 -1.37 -0.49 -0.32
N THR A 118 -1.82 0.74 -0.59
CA THR A 118 -0.99 1.95 -0.50
C THR A 118 -0.44 2.13 0.90
N ALA A 119 -1.28 2.05 1.93
CA ALA A 119 -0.82 2.12 3.33
C ALA A 119 0.17 1.00 3.67
N SER A 120 -0.07 -0.23 3.19
CA SER A 120 0.81 -1.38 3.42
C SER A 120 2.20 -1.17 2.80
N ILE A 121 2.27 -0.63 1.58
CA ILE A 121 3.51 -0.28 0.90
C ILE A 121 4.27 0.80 1.69
N LEU A 122 3.56 1.84 2.13
CA LEU A 122 4.16 2.97 2.85
C LEU A 122 4.67 2.57 4.23
N ILE A 123 3.95 1.71 4.97
CA ILE A 123 4.42 1.11 6.22
C ILE A 123 5.73 0.34 5.98
N ARG A 124 5.80 -0.50 4.93
CA ARG A 124 7.01 -1.28 4.63
C ARG A 124 8.17 -0.39 4.22
N ALA A 125 7.93 0.60 3.37
CA ALA A 125 8.94 1.56 2.94
C ALA A 125 9.50 2.33 4.14
N ALA A 126 8.63 2.90 4.98
CA ALA A 126 9.03 3.61 6.19
C ALA A 126 9.82 2.71 7.14
N SER A 127 9.38 1.46 7.34
CA SER A 127 10.07 0.52 8.24
C SER A 127 11.49 0.21 7.78
N ILE A 128 11.70 0.05 6.48
CA ILE A 128 13.03 -0.19 5.89
C ILE A 128 13.90 1.06 5.99
N ILE A 129 13.37 2.22 5.60
CA ILE A 129 14.12 3.48 5.55
C ILE A 129 14.56 3.92 6.95
N TYR A 130 13.65 3.87 7.93
CA TYR A 130 13.95 4.25 9.32
C TYR A 130 14.54 3.10 10.16
N GLN A 131 14.63 1.88 9.61
CA GLN A 131 15.08 0.69 10.33
C GLN A 131 14.33 0.48 11.65
N ARG A 132 13.01 0.68 11.61
CA ARG A 132 12.15 0.72 12.78
C ARG A 132 10.82 0.04 12.49
N SER A 133 10.32 -0.73 13.44
CA SER A 133 8.97 -1.31 13.36
C SER A 133 7.89 -0.27 13.67
N PRO A 134 6.69 -0.38 13.08
CA PRO A 134 5.57 0.48 13.44
C PRO A 134 5.19 0.33 14.91
N CYS A 135 4.68 1.41 15.51
CA CYS A 135 4.35 1.45 16.94
C CYS A 135 3.00 0.80 17.27
N PHE A 136 2.15 0.56 16.27
CA PHE A 136 0.85 -0.06 16.47
C PHE A 136 0.98 -1.57 16.68
N LYS A 137 0.29 -2.08 17.72
CA LYS A 137 0.15 -3.52 17.97
C LYS A 137 -1.00 -4.08 17.16
N GLN A 138 -0.73 -5.17 16.43
CA GLN A 138 -1.74 -5.86 15.62
C GLN A 138 -2.00 -7.25 16.20
N HIS A 139 -3.26 -7.60 16.41
CA HIS A 139 -3.71 -8.93 16.85
C HIS A 139 -4.04 -9.86 15.69
N LEU A 140 -4.29 -9.28 14.51
CA LEU A 140 -4.54 -9.99 13.26
C LEU A 140 -3.49 -9.61 12.22
N PRO A 141 -3.17 -10.50 11.27
CA PRO A 141 -2.26 -10.18 10.18
C PRO A 141 -2.86 -9.11 9.25
N ASP A 142 -2.01 -8.34 8.57
CA ASP A 142 -2.44 -7.61 7.38
C ASP A 142 -2.70 -8.57 6.20
N PHE A 143 -3.23 -8.05 5.08
CA PHE A 143 -3.55 -8.89 3.92
C PHE A 143 -2.34 -9.63 3.33
N GLN A 144 -1.15 -9.00 3.31
CA GLN A 144 0.06 -9.64 2.77
C GLN A 144 0.56 -10.76 3.68
N GLN A 145 0.51 -10.53 4.99
CA GLN A 145 0.86 -11.53 5.99
C GLN A 145 -0.12 -12.70 5.95
N LEU A 146 -1.42 -12.42 5.84
CA LEU A 146 -2.45 -13.45 5.71
C LEU A 146 -2.20 -14.31 4.48
N GLN A 147 -1.95 -13.70 3.33
CA GLN A 147 -1.69 -14.43 2.10
C GLN A 147 -0.47 -15.35 2.21
N LYS A 148 0.62 -14.86 2.79
CA LYS A 148 1.80 -15.68 3.05
C LYS A 148 1.43 -16.87 3.94
N ALA A 149 0.70 -16.63 5.03
CA ALA A 149 0.29 -17.69 5.95
C ALA A 149 -0.59 -18.76 5.27
N VAL A 150 -1.56 -18.35 4.44
CA VAL A 150 -2.41 -19.26 3.66
C VAL A 150 -1.56 -20.08 2.69
N ASN A 151 -0.64 -19.45 1.95
CA ASN A 151 0.23 -20.15 0.99
C ASN A 151 1.19 -21.14 1.66
N TYR A 152 1.53 -20.98 2.95
CA TYR A 152 2.35 -21.93 3.70
C TYR A 152 1.53 -23.05 4.37
N ALA A 153 0.22 -22.83 4.56
CA ALA A 153 -0.68 -23.79 5.18
C ALA A 153 -1.30 -24.78 4.18
N THR A 154 -1.12 -24.54 2.88
CA THR A 154 -1.65 -25.33 1.76
C THR A 154 -0.49 -25.99 1.02
#